data_AF-A0A6N2D2A1-F1
#
_entry.id   AF-A0A6N2D2A1-F1
#
_cell.length_a   1.000
_cell.length_b   1.000
_cell.length_c   1.000
_cell.angle_alpha   90.00
_cell.angle_beta   90.00
_cell.angle_gamma   90.00
#
_symmetry.space_group_name_H-M   'P 1'
#
loop_
_entity.id
_entity.type
_entity.pdbx_description
1 polymer ?
#
loop_
_entity_poly.entity_id
_entity_poly.type
_entity_poly.pdbx_seq_one_letter_code
_entity_poly.pdbx_strand_id
1 'polypeptide(L)'
;MTRFAHVLLLLVLLLLPPSTVRGADLVDINTATGPQLESLPGIGPARADAILRDRDRNGHFATPADLQRVSGIGPGILSQLCHRIRAGDVQGCDGTEVGPHIVSTHVDPPERTPIAPVNVNLASLDELVALPRIGPTRAQAIITEREQNGPFESADDIERVSGIGPATVEGIRQWITVREDLNTTSRDRLLRVPGINMAIAEEILRQRDEMEGFVAIESLLGVDGIRPSDLDSLRRWVTVVPPSAAADTEPSE
;
A
#
# COMPACT_ATOMS: atom_id res chain seq x y z
N MET A 1 -30.81 -11.02 88.43
CA MET A 1 -29.59 -11.29 87.62
C MET A 1 -30.02 -11.87 86.29
N THR A 2 -29.29 -11.56 85.21
CA THR A 2 -29.45 -11.98 83.79
C THR A 2 -30.66 -11.42 83.01
N ARG A 3 -30.57 -10.91 81.77
CA ARG A 3 -29.49 -10.85 80.78
C ARG A 3 -29.86 -9.96 79.56
N PHE A 4 -28.81 -9.37 78.97
CA PHE A 4 -28.60 -8.95 77.57
C PHE A 4 -29.47 -7.88 76.90
N ALA A 5 -28.87 -6.69 76.84
CA ALA A 5 -29.19 -5.59 75.94
C ALA A 5 -28.43 -5.74 74.59
N HIS A 6 -29.18 -5.51 73.51
CA HIS A 6 -28.78 -4.82 72.28
C HIS A 6 -27.78 -5.51 71.32
N VAL A 7 -28.40 -6.06 70.28
CA VAL A 7 -27.91 -6.23 68.91
C VAL A 7 -27.27 -4.94 68.39
N LEU A 8 -26.01 -4.98 67.94
CA LEU A 8 -25.56 -4.27 66.72
C LEU A 8 -24.22 -4.82 66.23
N LEU A 9 -24.29 -5.73 65.26
CA LEU A 9 -23.17 -6.22 64.47
C LEU A 9 -22.81 -5.16 63.41
N LEU A 10 -21.76 -4.37 63.65
CA LEU A 10 -21.21 -3.44 62.67
C LEU A 10 -20.26 -4.19 61.72
N LEU A 11 -20.85 -4.77 60.66
CA LEU A 11 -20.11 -5.27 59.50
C LEU A 11 -19.83 -4.07 58.58
N VAL A 12 -18.64 -3.47 58.70
CA VAL A 12 -18.15 -2.46 57.75
C VAL A 12 -17.75 -3.20 56.47
N LEU A 13 -18.72 -3.35 55.57
CA LEU A 13 -18.50 -3.78 54.19
C LEU A 13 -17.75 -2.65 53.47
N LEU A 14 -16.45 -2.84 53.26
CA LEU A 14 -15.61 -1.95 52.46
C LEU A 14 -16.16 -1.94 51.02
N LEU A 15 -16.96 -0.92 50.71
CA LEU A 15 -17.49 -0.68 49.37
C LEU A 15 -16.33 -0.22 48.48
N LEU A 16 -15.55 -1.18 47.96
CA LEU A 16 -14.64 -0.90 46.85
C LEU A 16 -15.52 -0.38 45.70
N PRO A 17 -15.28 0.84 45.19
CA PRO A 17 -15.96 1.27 43.96
C PRO A 17 -15.74 0.21 42.87
N PRO A 18 -16.74 -0.08 42.02
CA PRO A 18 -16.51 -0.90 40.84
C PRO A 18 -15.34 -0.26 40.11
N SER A 19 -14.29 -1.03 39.85
CA SER A 19 -13.21 -0.60 38.98
C SER A 19 -13.88 -0.09 37.71
N THR A 20 -13.75 1.21 37.48
CA THR A 20 -14.16 1.81 36.22
C THR A 20 -13.33 1.12 35.14
N VAL A 21 -13.98 0.31 34.31
CA VAL A 21 -13.37 -0.27 33.12
C VAL A 21 -13.00 0.92 32.22
N ARG A 22 -11.71 1.27 32.23
CA ARG A 22 -11.16 2.43 31.54
C ARG A 22 -10.61 1.97 30.19
N GLY A 23 -11.36 2.21 29.11
CA GLY A 23 -10.95 1.98 27.72
C GLY A 23 -10.82 0.50 27.34
N ALA A 24 -11.27 0.11 26.15
CA ALA A 24 -11.00 -1.23 25.63
C ALA A 24 -9.48 -1.43 25.48
N ASP A 25 -8.85 -2.20 26.38
CA ASP A 25 -7.44 -2.54 26.28
C ASP A 25 -7.19 -3.29 24.97
N LEU A 26 -6.42 -2.67 24.07
CA LEU A 26 -6.04 -3.31 22.82
C LEU A 26 -5.17 -4.53 23.07
N VAL A 27 -5.38 -5.57 22.25
CA VAL A 27 -4.55 -6.77 22.27
C VAL A 27 -3.16 -6.43 21.71
N ASP A 28 -2.14 -6.53 22.54
CA ASP A 28 -0.75 -6.33 22.10
C ASP A 28 -0.25 -7.56 21.35
N ILE A 29 -0.01 -7.40 20.04
CA ILE A 29 0.41 -8.48 19.15
C ILE A 29 1.84 -8.93 19.36
N ASN A 30 2.60 -8.36 20.29
CA ASN A 30 3.91 -8.86 20.67
C ASN A 30 3.85 -9.72 21.93
N THR A 31 2.85 -9.54 22.79
CA THR A 31 2.75 -10.19 24.11
C THR A 31 1.50 -11.07 24.27
N ALA A 32 0.51 -10.96 23.38
CA ALA A 32 -0.72 -11.73 23.44
C ALA A 32 -0.48 -13.23 23.26
N THR A 33 -1.14 -14.03 24.09
CA THR A 33 -1.22 -15.49 23.99
C THR A 33 -2.11 -15.93 22.82
N GLY A 34 -2.01 -17.20 22.41
CA GLY A 34 -2.89 -17.78 21.38
C GLY A 34 -4.38 -17.49 21.61
N PRO A 35 -4.94 -17.81 22.79
CA PRO A 35 -6.34 -17.50 23.10
C PRO A 35 -6.69 -16.01 23.08
N GLN A 36 -5.76 -15.12 23.46
CA GLN A 36 -5.99 -13.67 23.35
C GLN A 36 -6.01 -13.21 21.90
N LEU A 37 -5.16 -13.77 21.03
CA LEU A 37 -5.19 -13.54 19.59
C LEU A 37 -6.48 -14.07 18.96
N GLU A 38 -6.96 -15.25 19.37
CA GLU A 38 -8.19 -15.86 18.87
C GLU A 38 -9.46 -15.07 19.23
N SER A 39 -9.40 -14.20 20.22
CA SER A 39 -10.50 -13.28 20.54
C SER A 39 -10.70 -12.18 19.49
N LEU A 40 -9.73 -12.00 18.58
CA LEU A 40 -9.77 -11.00 17.54
C LEU A 40 -10.60 -11.46 16.33
N PRO A 41 -11.41 -10.58 15.72
CA PRO A 41 -12.24 -10.94 14.58
C PRO A 41 -11.37 -11.39 13.40
N GLY A 42 -11.68 -12.57 12.86
CA GLY A 42 -10.94 -13.13 11.73
C GLY A 42 -9.64 -13.86 12.11
N ILE A 43 -9.25 -13.92 13.39
CA ILE A 43 -8.12 -14.71 13.87
C ILE A 43 -8.64 -15.98 14.55
N GLY A 44 -8.52 -17.11 13.86
CA GLY A 44 -8.77 -18.43 14.45
C GLY A 44 -7.47 -19.13 14.87
N PRO A 45 -7.54 -20.35 15.43
CA PRO A 45 -6.38 -21.06 15.99
C PRO A 45 -5.19 -21.12 15.03
N ALA A 46 -5.43 -21.46 13.76
CA ALA A 46 -4.36 -21.55 12.75
C ALA A 46 -3.63 -20.23 12.49
N ARG A 47 -4.35 -19.09 12.55
CA ARG A 47 -3.76 -17.76 12.36
C ARG A 47 -3.08 -17.27 13.64
N ALA A 48 -3.66 -17.53 14.80
CA ALA A 48 -3.01 -17.25 16.08
C ALA A 48 -1.67 -17.96 16.18
N ASP A 49 -1.63 -19.25 15.85
CA ASP A 49 -0.40 -20.05 15.76
C ASP A 49 0.59 -19.50 14.73
N ALA A 50 0.11 -19.01 13.59
CA ALA A 50 0.97 -18.41 12.57
C ALA A 50 1.62 -17.11 13.07
N ILE A 51 0.89 -16.27 13.80
CA ILE A 51 1.42 -15.06 14.44
C ILE A 51 2.49 -15.43 15.46
N LEU A 52 2.24 -16.42 16.33
CA LEU A 52 3.22 -16.86 17.33
C LEU A 52 4.50 -17.40 16.69
N ARG A 53 4.38 -18.28 15.69
CA ARG A 53 5.55 -18.80 14.94
C ARG A 53 6.34 -17.71 14.22
N ASP A 54 5.65 -16.70 13.72
CA ASP A 54 6.29 -15.57 13.08
C ASP A 54 7.12 -14.76 14.07
N ARG A 55 6.59 -14.47 15.28
CA ARG A 55 7.36 -13.80 16.36
C ARG A 55 8.65 -14.55 16.68
N ASP A 56 8.57 -15.87 16.78
CA ASP A 56 9.72 -16.71 17.13
C ASP A 56 10.81 -16.71 16.04
N ARG A 57 10.42 -16.57 14.76
CA ARG A 57 11.34 -16.66 13.62
C ARG A 57 11.87 -15.30 13.16
N ASN A 58 11.00 -14.30 13.14
CA ASN A 58 11.23 -13.00 12.50
C ASN A 58 11.34 -11.86 13.52
N GLY A 59 11.15 -12.15 14.81
CA GLY A 59 11.17 -11.16 15.88
C GLY A 59 9.84 -10.41 16.03
N HIS A 60 9.85 -9.40 16.89
CA HIS A 60 8.66 -8.63 17.23
C HIS A 60 8.09 -7.85 16.03
N PHE A 61 6.79 -7.58 16.05
CA PHE A 61 6.13 -6.63 15.17
C PHE A 61 6.48 -5.22 15.65
N ALA A 62 6.99 -4.36 14.77
CA ALA A 62 7.23 -2.96 15.06
C ALA A 62 5.92 -2.17 15.02
N THR A 63 5.02 -2.53 14.11
CA THR A 63 3.70 -1.91 13.98
C THR A 63 2.59 -2.96 13.83
N PRO A 64 1.33 -2.62 14.12
CA PRO A 64 0.20 -3.49 13.77
C PRO A 64 0.15 -3.93 12.30
N ALA A 65 0.60 -3.06 11.38
CA ALA A 65 0.58 -3.34 9.94
C ALA A 65 1.48 -4.51 9.55
N ASP A 66 2.52 -4.76 10.33
CA ASP A 66 3.49 -5.84 10.12
C ASP A 66 2.85 -7.24 10.20
N LEU A 67 1.64 -7.38 10.76
CA LEU A 67 0.91 -8.65 10.73
C LEU A 67 0.71 -9.18 9.31
N GLN A 68 0.78 -8.33 8.28
CA GLN A 68 0.67 -8.77 6.88
C GLN A 68 1.79 -9.69 6.41
N ARG A 69 2.93 -9.75 7.13
CA ARG A 69 3.97 -10.75 6.87
C ARG A 69 3.54 -12.17 7.27
N VAL A 70 2.51 -12.30 8.11
CA VAL A 70 1.96 -13.58 8.53
C VAL A 70 1.02 -14.11 7.45
N SER A 71 1.35 -15.28 6.90
CA SER A 71 0.53 -15.93 5.86
C SER A 71 -0.92 -16.09 6.32
N GLY A 72 -1.85 -15.63 5.47
CA GLY A 72 -3.28 -15.67 5.73
C GLY A 72 -3.85 -14.47 6.51
N ILE A 73 -3.03 -13.45 6.80
CA ILE A 73 -3.45 -12.14 7.32
C ILE A 73 -3.15 -11.09 6.25
N GLY A 74 -4.14 -10.76 5.43
CA GLY A 74 -4.02 -9.70 4.43
C GLY A 74 -4.66 -8.36 4.88
N PRO A 75 -4.67 -7.34 4.01
CA PRO A 75 -5.22 -6.01 4.30
C PRO A 75 -6.65 -6.07 4.86
N GLY A 76 -7.51 -6.91 4.30
CA GLY A 76 -8.90 -7.00 4.73
C GLY A 76 -9.10 -7.54 6.15
N ILE A 77 -8.21 -8.41 6.62
CA ILE A 77 -8.21 -8.85 8.03
C ILE A 77 -7.59 -7.75 8.88
N LEU A 78 -6.44 -7.20 8.46
CA LEU A 78 -5.76 -6.14 9.18
C LEU A 78 -6.69 -4.94 9.46
N SER A 79 -7.46 -4.47 8.48
CA SER A 79 -8.43 -3.38 8.65
C SER A 79 -9.47 -3.66 9.75
N GLN A 80 -9.89 -4.92 9.91
CA GLN A 80 -10.82 -5.31 11.00
C GLN A 80 -10.14 -5.30 12.37
N LEU A 81 -8.82 -5.48 12.39
CA LEU A 81 -8.01 -5.52 13.60
C LEU A 81 -7.53 -4.14 14.05
N CYS A 82 -7.43 -3.15 13.16
CA CYS A 82 -6.75 -1.87 13.43
C CYS A 82 -7.16 -1.15 14.71
N HIS A 83 -8.43 -1.20 15.09
CA HIS A 83 -8.95 -0.56 16.31
C HIS A 83 -8.97 -1.49 17.53
N ARG A 84 -8.35 -2.68 17.43
CA ARG A 84 -8.38 -3.76 18.42
C ARG A 84 -7.00 -4.25 18.83
N ILE A 85 -5.96 -3.85 18.12
CA ILE A 85 -4.58 -4.31 18.34
C ILE A 85 -3.59 -3.16 18.46
N ARG A 86 -2.46 -3.44 19.12
CA ARG A 86 -1.26 -2.60 19.17
C ARG A 86 0.00 -3.45 19.06
N ALA A 87 1.14 -2.85 18.70
CA ALA A 87 2.44 -3.48 18.74
C ALA A 87 3.34 -2.72 19.72
N GLY A 88 3.46 -3.21 20.96
CA GLY A 88 4.05 -2.39 22.04
C GLY A 88 3.26 -1.09 22.20
N ASP A 89 3.92 0.06 22.11
CA ASP A 89 3.30 1.39 22.26
C ASP A 89 2.65 1.92 20.97
N VAL A 90 2.82 1.24 19.83
CA VAL A 90 2.26 1.67 18.54
C VAL A 90 0.82 1.15 18.38
N GLN A 91 -0.14 2.08 18.36
CA GLN A 91 -1.56 1.81 18.11
C GLN A 91 -1.93 2.14 16.66
N GLY A 92 -2.86 1.35 16.08
CA GLY A 92 -3.40 1.62 14.75
C GLY A 92 -2.52 1.11 13.60
N CYS A 93 -3.11 1.00 12.42
CA CYS A 93 -2.46 0.46 11.22
C CYS A 93 -1.92 1.53 10.27
N ASP A 94 -2.10 2.81 10.60
CA ASP A 94 -1.79 3.94 9.72
C ASP A 94 -0.48 4.66 10.09
N GLY A 95 0.27 4.13 11.07
CA GLY A 95 1.55 4.70 11.48
C GLY A 95 1.46 6.09 12.12
N THR A 96 0.26 6.55 12.49
CA THR A 96 0.12 7.83 13.19
C THR A 96 0.37 7.63 14.67
N GLU A 97 1.49 8.17 15.19
CA GLU A 97 1.70 8.33 16.63
C GLU A 97 0.57 9.20 17.20
N VAL A 98 -0.41 8.59 17.86
CA VAL A 98 -1.50 9.34 18.49
C VAL A 98 -1.03 9.86 19.85
N GLY A 99 -0.28 10.96 19.82
CA GLY A 99 -0.20 11.88 20.96
C GLY A 99 -1.56 12.58 21.16
N PRO A 100 -1.92 12.99 22.38
CA PRO A 100 -3.27 13.46 22.67
C PRO A 100 -3.39 14.94 22.34
N HIS A 101 -3.74 15.34 21.12
CA HIS A 101 -4.44 16.61 20.89
C HIS A 101 -5.35 16.58 19.66
N ILE A 102 -6.61 16.88 19.96
CA ILE A 102 -7.75 16.95 19.06
C ILE A 102 -7.68 18.27 18.28
N VAL A 103 -7.53 18.20 16.97
CA VAL A 103 -8.06 19.23 16.06
C VAL A 103 -8.79 18.48 14.94
N SER A 104 -10.11 18.40 15.11
CA SER A 104 -11.01 18.02 14.02
C SER A 104 -11.22 19.26 13.17
N THR A 105 -10.38 19.44 12.14
CA THR A 105 -10.81 20.15 10.95
C THR A 105 -11.62 19.16 10.13
N HIS A 106 -12.80 19.57 9.68
CA HIS A 106 -13.54 18.87 8.66
C HIS A 106 -12.68 18.93 7.40
N VAL A 107 -11.86 17.89 7.21
CA VAL A 107 -11.16 17.66 5.95
C VAL A 107 -12.27 17.24 5.00
N ASP A 108 -12.61 18.14 4.07
CA ASP A 108 -13.38 17.77 2.88
C ASP A 108 -12.81 16.44 2.36
N PRO A 109 -13.65 15.46 1.95
CA PRO A 109 -13.15 14.20 1.42
C PRO A 109 -12.08 14.55 0.39
N PRO A 110 -10.85 14.02 0.50
CA PRO A 110 -9.80 14.37 -0.45
C PRO A 110 -10.42 14.21 -1.82
N GLU A 111 -10.42 15.29 -2.62
CA GLU A 111 -10.74 15.18 -4.03
C GLU A 111 -10.02 13.93 -4.51
N ARG A 112 -10.79 12.96 -5.02
CA ARG A 112 -10.22 11.71 -5.50
C ARG A 112 -9.39 12.08 -6.72
N THR A 113 -8.16 12.50 -6.52
CA THR A 113 -7.17 12.60 -7.57
C THR A 113 -7.20 11.25 -8.25
N PRO A 114 -7.52 11.18 -9.56
CA PRO A 114 -7.50 9.92 -10.28
C PRO A 114 -6.16 9.26 -9.97
N ILE A 115 -6.19 8.06 -9.39
CA ILE A 115 -4.96 7.32 -9.10
C ILE A 115 -4.32 7.14 -10.47
N ALA A 116 -3.19 7.82 -10.71
CA ALA A 116 -2.48 7.71 -11.97
C ALA A 116 -2.27 6.21 -12.25
N PRO A 117 -2.54 5.73 -13.47
CA PRO A 117 -2.43 4.31 -13.78
C PRO A 117 -1.12 3.71 -13.29
N VAL A 118 -1.20 2.51 -12.75
CA VAL A 118 -0.08 1.75 -12.20
C VAL A 118 0.64 1.04 -13.34
N ASN A 119 1.92 1.32 -13.51
CA ASN A 119 2.72 0.63 -14.50
C ASN A 119 3.06 -0.79 -14.03
N VAL A 120 2.43 -1.81 -14.60
CA VAL A 120 2.61 -3.20 -14.15
C VAL A 120 4.01 -3.75 -14.37
N ASN A 121 4.84 -3.11 -15.20
CA ASN A 121 6.22 -3.51 -15.43
C ASN A 121 7.20 -2.91 -14.40
N LEU A 122 6.83 -1.80 -13.75
CA LEU A 122 7.71 -1.05 -12.83
C LEU A 122 7.15 -0.92 -11.40
N ALA A 123 5.88 -1.25 -11.21
CA ALA A 123 5.20 -1.10 -9.94
C ALA A 123 5.81 -1.99 -8.85
N SER A 124 5.80 -1.49 -7.62
CA SER A 124 6.11 -2.25 -6.41
C SER A 124 4.98 -3.23 -6.07
N LEU A 125 5.24 -4.13 -5.13
CA LEU A 125 4.21 -5.05 -4.63
C LEU A 125 3.00 -4.28 -4.08
N ASP A 126 3.23 -3.24 -3.27
CA ASP A 126 2.15 -2.47 -2.64
C ASP A 126 1.33 -1.69 -3.67
N GLU A 127 1.98 -1.11 -4.69
CA GLU A 127 1.29 -0.43 -5.79
C GLU A 127 0.43 -1.42 -6.60
N LEU A 128 0.90 -2.64 -6.81
CA LEU A 128 0.11 -3.70 -7.47
C LEU A 128 -1.05 -4.18 -6.60
N VAL A 129 -0.87 -4.31 -5.29
CA VAL A 129 -1.92 -4.71 -4.34
C VAL A 129 -3.03 -3.67 -4.23
N ALA A 130 -2.71 -2.39 -4.50
CA ALA A 130 -3.71 -1.33 -4.56
C ALA A 130 -4.67 -1.47 -5.76
N LEU A 131 -4.32 -2.27 -6.78
CA LEU A 131 -5.19 -2.47 -7.94
C LEU A 131 -6.43 -3.29 -7.59
N PRO A 132 -7.61 -2.93 -8.13
CA PRO A 132 -8.81 -3.72 -7.92
C PRO A 132 -8.59 -5.15 -8.42
N ARG A 133 -9.10 -6.15 -7.68
CA ARG A 133 -9.00 -7.59 -8.03
C ARG A 133 -7.58 -8.18 -7.99
N ILE A 134 -6.56 -7.39 -7.65
CA ILE A 134 -5.19 -7.84 -7.48
C ILE A 134 -4.86 -7.85 -5.98
N GLY A 135 -4.92 -9.04 -5.37
CA GLY A 135 -4.44 -9.25 -4.01
C GLY A 135 -2.94 -9.59 -3.98
N PRO A 136 -2.34 -9.73 -2.77
CA PRO A 136 -0.90 -9.98 -2.59
C PRO A 136 -0.36 -11.16 -3.42
N THR A 137 -1.10 -12.27 -3.49
CA THR A 137 -0.69 -13.44 -4.28
C THR A 137 -0.59 -13.14 -5.78
N ARG A 138 -1.57 -12.41 -6.34
CA ARG A 138 -1.56 -12.04 -7.77
C ARG A 138 -0.51 -10.97 -8.05
N ALA A 139 -0.36 -9.99 -7.16
CA ALA A 139 0.68 -8.97 -7.26
C ALA A 139 2.09 -9.60 -7.31
N GLN A 140 2.37 -10.55 -6.41
CA GLN A 140 3.64 -11.28 -6.42
C GLN A 140 3.80 -12.11 -7.69
N ALA A 141 2.74 -12.76 -8.17
CA ALA A 141 2.78 -13.52 -9.42
C ALA A 141 3.07 -12.63 -10.64
N ILE A 142 2.53 -11.41 -10.70
CA ILE A 142 2.84 -10.42 -11.74
C ILE A 142 4.34 -10.08 -11.74
N ILE A 143 4.91 -9.82 -10.55
CA ILE A 143 6.35 -9.51 -10.39
C ILE A 143 7.20 -10.69 -10.87
N THR A 144 6.91 -11.90 -10.39
CA THR A 144 7.64 -13.11 -10.80
C THR A 144 7.55 -13.34 -12.31
N GLU A 145 6.37 -13.14 -12.89
CA GLU A 145 6.12 -13.36 -14.31
C GLU A 145 6.91 -12.36 -15.18
N ARG A 146 6.95 -11.07 -14.82
CA ARG A 146 7.74 -10.07 -15.58
C ARG A 146 9.25 -10.23 -15.43
N GLU A 147 9.71 -10.74 -14.28
CA GLU A 147 11.13 -11.02 -14.03
C GLU A 147 11.63 -12.24 -14.80
N GLN A 148 10.81 -13.31 -14.87
CA GLN A 148 11.22 -14.57 -15.51
C GLN A 148 11.08 -14.53 -17.02
N ASN A 149 10.04 -13.86 -17.52
CA ASN A 149 9.63 -13.98 -18.93
C ASN A 149 9.64 -12.63 -19.67
N GLY A 150 10.08 -11.55 -19.00
CA GLY A 150 10.18 -10.21 -19.58
C GLY A 150 8.94 -9.33 -19.34
N PRO A 151 9.02 -8.02 -19.69
CA PRO A 151 7.94 -7.07 -19.46
C PRO A 151 6.71 -7.42 -20.31
N PHE A 152 5.54 -7.03 -19.82
CA PHE A 152 4.29 -7.07 -20.58
C PHE A 152 4.29 -5.99 -21.66
N GLU A 153 3.89 -6.29 -22.90
CA GLU A 153 3.85 -5.30 -23.99
C GLU A 153 2.48 -4.62 -24.11
N SER A 154 1.45 -5.29 -23.58
CA SER A 154 0.06 -4.89 -23.53
C SER A 154 -0.60 -5.34 -22.21
N ALA A 155 -1.78 -4.79 -21.91
CA ALA A 155 -2.56 -5.24 -20.76
C ALA A 155 -3.03 -6.70 -20.89
N ASP A 156 -3.28 -7.18 -22.11
CA ASP A 156 -3.73 -8.55 -22.38
C ASP A 156 -2.62 -9.56 -22.08
N ASP A 157 -1.35 -9.16 -22.23
CA ASP A 157 -0.22 -9.99 -21.82
C ASP A 157 -0.20 -10.24 -20.31
N ILE A 158 -1.04 -9.64 -19.47
CA ILE A 158 -1.07 -10.02 -18.05
C ILE A 158 -1.71 -11.42 -17.85
N GLU A 159 -2.42 -11.95 -18.85
CA GLU A 159 -3.03 -13.29 -18.79
C GLU A 159 -2.02 -14.45 -18.71
N ARG A 160 -0.74 -14.23 -19.02
CA ARG A 160 0.34 -15.21 -18.76
C ARG A 160 0.57 -15.45 -17.25
N VAL A 161 0.11 -14.54 -16.39
CA VAL A 161 0.20 -14.68 -14.94
C VAL A 161 -0.83 -15.70 -14.44
N SER A 162 -0.35 -16.80 -13.84
CA SER A 162 -1.23 -17.83 -13.28
C SER A 162 -2.25 -17.23 -12.29
N GLY A 163 -3.53 -17.53 -12.53
CA GLY A 163 -4.64 -17.03 -11.71
C GLY A 163 -5.16 -15.64 -12.08
N ILE A 164 -4.67 -15.03 -13.16
CA ILE A 164 -5.23 -13.84 -13.81
C ILE A 164 -5.78 -14.26 -15.18
N GLY A 165 -7.07 -14.01 -15.41
CA GLY A 165 -7.71 -14.27 -16.70
C GLY A 165 -8.37 -13.02 -17.28
N PRO A 166 -9.04 -13.13 -18.44
CA PRO A 166 -9.55 -11.99 -19.20
C PRO A 166 -10.51 -11.10 -18.38
N ALA A 167 -11.36 -11.69 -17.54
CA ALA A 167 -12.26 -10.93 -16.67
C ALA A 167 -11.53 -10.10 -15.59
N THR A 168 -10.34 -10.53 -15.16
CA THR A 168 -9.50 -9.76 -14.25
C THR A 168 -8.81 -8.64 -15.01
N VAL A 169 -8.20 -8.93 -16.16
CA VAL A 169 -7.54 -7.93 -17.03
C VAL A 169 -8.51 -6.81 -17.40
N GLU A 170 -9.72 -7.14 -17.83
CA GLU A 170 -10.72 -6.15 -18.18
C GLU A 170 -11.13 -5.29 -16.98
N GLY A 171 -11.19 -5.88 -15.78
CA GLY A 171 -11.48 -5.16 -14.55
C GLY A 171 -10.39 -4.17 -14.11
N ILE A 172 -9.15 -4.36 -14.56
CA ILE A 172 -8.01 -3.51 -14.19
C ILE A 172 -7.52 -2.60 -15.31
N ARG A 173 -7.99 -2.79 -16.55
CA ARG A 173 -7.43 -2.15 -17.77
C ARG A 173 -7.27 -0.63 -17.68
N GLN A 174 -8.25 0.07 -17.11
CA GLN A 174 -8.21 1.53 -16.95
C GLN A 174 -7.26 2.02 -15.84
N TRP A 175 -6.82 1.12 -14.96
CA TRP A 175 -6.01 1.40 -13.78
C TRP A 175 -4.54 1.08 -13.99
N ILE A 176 -4.17 0.55 -15.17
CA ILE A 176 -2.82 0.07 -15.44
C ILE A 176 -2.24 0.67 -16.72
N THR A 177 -0.92 0.74 -16.76
CA THR A 177 -0.13 0.93 -17.97
C THR A 177 0.96 -0.13 -18.03
N VAL A 178 1.59 -0.27 -19.19
CA VAL A 178 2.76 -1.17 -19.39
C VAL A 178 4.05 -0.39 -19.70
N ARG A 179 3.93 0.90 -19.98
CA ARG A 179 5.04 1.82 -20.24
C ARG A 179 4.81 3.13 -19.49
N GLU A 180 5.88 3.78 -19.07
CA GLU A 180 5.85 5.14 -18.54
C GLU A 180 5.72 6.13 -19.69
N ASP A 181 4.77 7.05 -19.63
CA ASP A 181 4.75 8.17 -20.56
C ASP A 181 5.74 9.24 -20.10
N LEU A 182 6.76 9.51 -20.92
CA LEU A 182 7.80 10.48 -20.61
C LEU A 182 7.25 11.89 -20.36
N ASN A 183 6.10 12.21 -20.94
CA ASN A 183 5.49 13.53 -20.78
C ASN A 183 4.74 13.71 -19.45
N THR A 184 4.31 12.63 -18.80
CA THR A 184 3.53 12.70 -17.56
C THR A 184 4.18 12.00 -16.37
N THR A 185 5.26 11.24 -16.59
CA THR A 185 5.93 10.50 -15.53
C THR A 185 6.72 11.41 -14.58
N SER A 186 7.01 10.88 -13.39
CA SER A 186 7.79 11.56 -12.36
C SER A 186 9.23 11.06 -12.33
N ARG A 187 10.11 11.82 -11.68
CA ARG A 187 11.51 11.41 -11.44
C ARG A 187 11.61 10.04 -10.77
N ASP A 188 10.83 9.81 -9.71
CA ASP A 188 10.87 8.57 -8.95
C ASP A 188 10.44 7.35 -9.78
N ARG A 189 9.54 7.54 -10.75
CA ARG A 189 9.15 6.49 -11.70
C ARG A 189 10.23 6.26 -12.76
N LEU A 190 10.83 7.33 -13.31
CA LEU A 190 11.96 7.22 -14.24
C LEU A 190 13.13 6.44 -13.67
N LEU A 191 13.45 6.64 -12.38
CA LEU A 191 14.52 5.90 -11.70
C LEU A 191 14.29 4.39 -11.61
N ARG A 192 13.06 3.90 -11.84
CA ARG A 192 12.75 2.47 -11.88
C ARG A 192 12.94 1.88 -13.28
N VAL A 193 13.04 2.71 -14.32
CA VAL A 193 13.26 2.27 -15.70
C VAL A 193 14.69 1.75 -15.85
N PRO A 194 14.90 0.52 -16.33
CA PRO A 194 16.24 -0.01 -16.57
C PRO A 194 17.04 0.87 -17.53
N GLY A 195 18.25 1.24 -17.11
CA GLY A 195 19.16 2.10 -17.88
C GLY A 195 19.04 3.60 -17.57
N ILE A 196 18.04 4.02 -16.79
CA ILE A 196 17.89 5.41 -16.35
C ILE A 196 18.42 5.58 -14.94
N ASN A 197 19.44 6.43 -14.78
CA ASN A 197 19.95 6.84 -13.48
C ASN A 197 19.46 8.26 -13.12
N MET A 198 19.83 8.77 -11.95
CA MET A 198 19.40 10.10 -11.49
C MET A 198 19.74 11.22 -12.47
N ALA A 199 20.98 11.27 -12.97
CA ALA A 199 21.41 12.32 -13.89
C ALA A 199 20.60 12.29 -15.20
N ILE A 200 20.39 11.10 -15.76
CA ILE A 200 19.57 10.93 -16.96
C ILE A 200 18.11 11.32 -16.68
N ALA A 201 17.54 10.91 -15.54
CA ALA A 201 16.16 11.23 -15.19
C ALA A 201 15.93 12.74 -15.03
N GLU A 202 16.84 13.46 -14.35
CA GLU A 202 16.75 14.91 -14.20
C GLU A 202 16.88 15.63 -15.53
N GLU A 203 17.77 15.16 -16.40
CA GLU A 203 17.97 15.73 -17.72
C GLU A 203 16.77 15.50 -18.65
N ILE A 204 16.14 14.32 -18.60
CA ILE A 204 14.88 14.05 -19.31
C ILE A 204 13.81 15.05 -18.89
N LEU A 205 13.64 15.28 -17.59
CA LEU A 205 12.59 16.18 -17.08
C LEU A 205 12.89 17.63 -17.46
N ARG A 206 14.15 18.06 -17.39
CA ARG A 206 14.59 19.39 -17.83
C ARG A 206 14.27 19.60 -19.32
N GLN A 207 14.68 18.66 -20.17
CA GLN A 207 14.43 18.76 -21.62
C GLN A 207 12.94 18.71 -21.96
N ARG A 208 12.17 17.86 -21.28
CA ARG A 208 10.71 17.82 -21.45
C ARG A 208 10.11 19.20 -21.20
N ASP A 209 10.49 19.85 -20.11
CA ASP A 209 9.94 21.15 -19.74
C ASP A 209 10.38 22.26 -20.73
N GLU A 210 11.61 22.20 -21.24
CA GLU A 210 12.12 23.13 -22.26
C GLU A 210 11.48 22.94 -23.65
N MET A 211 11.11 21.71 -23.99
CA MET A 211 10.50 21.37 -25.26
C MET A 211 8.97 21.42 -25.23
N GLU A 212 8.37 21.79 -24.08
CA GLU A 212 6.93 21.73 -23.83
C GLU A 212 6.34 20.33 -24.07
N GLY A 213 7.13 19.30 -23.79
CA GLY A 213 6.83 17.90 -24.02
C GLY A 213 7.57 17.29 -25.20
N PHE A 214 7.90 16.01 -25.09
CA PHE A 214 8.47 15.24 -26.18
C PHE A 214 7.39 14.88 -27.21
N VAL A 215 7.78 14.89 -28.49
CA VAL A 215 6.92 14.44 -29.60
C VAL A 215 7.19 12.98 -29.98
N ALA A 216 8.39 12.48 -29.68
CA ALA A 216 8.79 11.11 -29.97
C ALA A 216 9.91 10.67 -29.02
N ILE A 217 10.15 9.36 -28.93
CA ILE A 217 11.19 8.83 -28.04
C ILE A 217 12.60 9.23 -28.51
N GLU A 218 12.78 9.51 -29.80
CA GLU A 218 14.03 9.97 -30.40
C GLU A 218 14.49 11.32 -29.84
N SER A 219 13.60 12.10 -29.23
CA SER A 219 13.97 13.31 -28.48
C SER A 219 14.96 13.02 -27.35
N LEU A 220 14.98 11.77 -26.83
CA LEU A 220 15.96 11.34 -25.83
C LEU A 220 17.40 11.29 -26.34
N LEU A 221 17.65 11.35 -27.64
CA LEU A 221 19.02 11.42 -28.18
C LEU A 221 19.72 12.74 -27.84
N GLY A 222 18.97 13.76 -27.43
CA GLY A 222 19.51 15.00 -26.88
C GLY A 222 19.94 14.88 -25.42
N VAL A 223 19.55 13.82 -24.70
CA VAL A 223 19.85 13.63 -23.27
C VAL A 223 21.26 13.07 -23.12
N ASP A 224 22.10 13.81 -22.39
CA ASP A 224 23.46 13.36 -22.09
C ASP A 224 23.46 12.00 -21.40
N GLY A 225 24.18 11.04 -21.99
CA GLY A 225 24.26 9.66 -21.49
C GLY A 225 23.28 8.68 -22.12
N ILE A 226 22.34 9.12 -22.97
CA ILE A 226 21.50 8.24 -23.79
C ILE A 226 22.10 8.13 -25.20
N ARG A 227 22.32 6.90 -25.66
CA ARG A 227 22.85 6.60 -27.00
C ARG A 227 21.75 6.02 -27.90
N PRO A 228 21.92 6.04 -29.23
CA PRO A 228 21.00 5.38 -30.16
C PRO A 228 20.74 3.90 -29.85
N SER A 229 21.75 3.18 -29.36
CA SER A 229 21.61 1.77 -28.95
C SER A 229 20.68 1.56 -27.74
N ASP A 230 20.50 2.60 -26.93
CA ASP A 230 19.72 2.50 -25.69
C ASP A 230 18.22 2.67 -25.97
N LEU A 231 17.86 3.36 -27.06
CA LEU A 231 16.46 3.61 -27.43
C LEU A 231 15.65 2.32 -27.60
N ASP A 232 16.22 1.29 -28.24
CA ASP A 232 15.53 0.01 -28.43
C ASP A 232 15.22 -0.67 -27.10
N SER A 233 16.12 -0.57 -26.13
CA SER A 233 15.87 -1.06 -24.78
C SER A 233 14.82 -0.23 -24.05
N LEU A 234 14.87 1.10 -24.19
CA LEU A 234 13.95 2.03 -23.55
C LEU A 234 12.52 1.92 -24.08
N ARG A 235 12.31 1.63 -25.37
CA ARG A 235 10.97 1.43 -25.97
C ARG A 235 10.15 0.32 -25.31
N ARG A 236 10.79 -0.58 -24.56
CA ARG A 236 10.11 -1.61 -23.77
C ARG A 236 9.51 -1.09 -22.47
N TRP A 237 9.98 0.06 -21.98
CA TRP A 237 9.64 0.59 -20.66
C TRP A 237 8.97 1.95 -20.70
N VAL A 238 9.23 2.75 -21.74
CA VAL A 238 8.71 4.10 -21.88
C VAL A 238 8.00 4.31 -23.21
N THR A 239 7.09 5.27 -23.22
CA THR A 239 6.36 5.74 -24.39
C THR A 239 6.35 7.28 -24.38
N VAL A 240 5.96 7.86 -25.51
CA VAL A 240 5.67 9.29 -25.60
C VAL A 240 4.25 9.42 -26.12
N VAL A 241 3.36 10.02 -25.34
CA VAL A 241 2.09 10.52 -25.86
C VAL A 241 2.32 12.00 -26.21
N PRO A 242 2.36 12.35 -27.50
CA PRO A 242 2.61 13.73 -27.90
C PRO A 242 1.58 14.67 -27.25
N PRO A 243 1.99 15.88 -26.83
CA PRO A 243 1.05 16.90 -26.41
C PRO A 243 0.00 17.07 -27.52
N SER A 244 -1.29 17.13 -27.16
CA SER A 244 -2.30 17.51 -28.13
C SER A 244 -1.88 18.86 -28.69
N ALA A 245 -1.63 18.94 -30.00
CA ALA A 245 -1.49 20.23 -30.67
C ALA A 245 -2.65 21.08 -30.18
N ALA A 246 -2.35 22.24 -29.58
CA ALA A 246 -3.39 23.20 -29.27
C ALA A 246 -4.23 23.32 -30.54
N ALA A 247 -5.53 23.11 -30.44
CA ALA A 247 -6.43 23.31 -31.56
C ALA A 247 -6.22 24.76 -31.98
N ASP A 248 -5.39 24.96 -33.00
CA ASP A 248 -5.28 26.19 -33.75
C ASP A 248 -6.66 26.41 -34.35
N THR A 249 -7.47 27.09 -33.55
CA THR A 249 -8.74 27.65 -33.97
C THR A 249 -8.32 28.81 -34.83
N GLU A 250 -8.00 28.54 -36.10
CA GLU A 250 -7.92 29.60 -37.08
C GLU A 250 -9.26 30.36 -37.01
N PRO A 251 -9.25 31.67 -36.73
CA PRO A 251 -10.47 32.44 -36.81
C PRO A 251 -10.90 32.38 -38.27
N SER A 252 -12.09 31.84 -38.50
CA SER A 252 -12.73 31.87 -39.81
C SER A 252 -12.87 33.34 -40.22
N GLU A 253 -12.16 33.76 -41.28
CA GLU A 253 -12.32 35.08 -41.92
C GLU A 253 -13.72 35.25 -42.51
#